data_AF-A0A4T0UIX7-F1
#
_entry.id   AF-A0A4T0UIX7-F1
#
_cell.length_a   1.000
_cell.length_b   1.000
_cell.length_c   1.000
_cell.angle_alpha   90.00
_cell.angle_beta   90.00
_cell.angle_gamma   90.00
#
_symmetry.space_group_name_H-M   'P 1'
#
loop_
_entity.id
_entity.type
_entity.pdbx_description
1 polymer ?
#
loop_
_entity_poly.entity_id
_entity_poly.type
_entity_poly.pdbx_seq_one_letter_code
_entity_poly.pdbx_strand_id
1 'polypeptide(L)'
;MHSARQLHLDLRSPADHAELFGKLAPKASRLVWLPQQKPAWRALPHDRLRDELVRHSGVPDVYLTPNEFYGWRRTSLLAGLHALFVDIDDHSGGQVDRMGMSALAISKIERAGIPEPNAIVYTGRGIHLYWLIEPLPARALPRWQACQRQLCEVLGGDKQSVDCTRVLRVVGSVNSKTGGLVTAELSHPDRYEFDWISDQILPVTRDEVRKAKAERVQVRDIRPAQAKAGVKRGKSVKGSIYERWYQVYQDLWRIVDANDWRTCGVPKGKRDRLLFMMANALSWFTVSDALEAEIIDVARRLTPTLTEREVLSYCSSVLARARADAAKDDGKRYRYKRETLWNALSDLIEPHAGLVDQLRAIVPDDVREQRERERLRQRDGVKMDRTTYLATADERREEALRLRERGLSWKAVGEILGVSATAARLLASRQKRSSPPLV
;
A
#
# COMPACT_ATOMS: atom_id res chain seq x y z
N MET A 1 9.14 -20.11 -39.68
CA MET A 1 7.97 -20.36 -38.81
C MET A 1 8.46 -20.87 -37.47
N HIS A 2 8.74 -19.98 -36.52
CA HIS A 2 8.98 -20.36 -35.13
C HIS A 2 7.64 -20.26 -34.40
N SER A 3 7.05 -21.41 -34.11
CA SER A 3 5.90 -21.52 -33.23
C SER A 3 6.33 -21.05 -31.85
N ALA A 4 5.92 -19.84 -31.49
CA ALA A 4 5.97 -19.38 -30.12
C ALA A 4 5.03 -20.28 -29.33
N ARG A 5 5.58 -21.20 -28.53
CA ARG A 5 4.84 -21.87 -27.47
C ARG A 5 4.41 -20.79 -26.48
N GLN A 6 3.21 -20.27 -26.68
CA GLN A 6 2.46 -19.51 -25.70
C GLN A 6 2.23 -20.47 -24.53
N LEU A 7 3.07 -20.38 -23.50
CA LEU A 7 2.78 -20.95 -22.20
C LEU A 7 1.59 -20.15 -21.64
N HIS A 8 0.38 -20.46 -22.09
CA HIS A 8 -0.82 -20.06 -21.39
C HIS A 8 -0.74 -20.69 -20.00
N LEU A 9 -0.47 -19.89 -18.97
CA LEU A 9 -0.97 -20.22 -17.64
C LEU A 9 -2.49 -20.16 -17.77
N ASP A 10 -3.10 -21.29 -18.06
CA ASP A 10 -4.54 -21.45 -17.95
C ASP A 10 -4.88 -21.31 -16.46
N LEU A 11 -5.37 -20.14 -16.04
CA LEU A 11 -5.81 -19.87 -14.67
C LEU A 11 -7.11 -20.66 -14.39
N ARG A 12 -6.97 -21.97 -14.15
CA ARG A 12 -8.11 -22.91 -14.07
C ARG A 12 -8.16 -23.69 -12.77
N SER A 13 -7.02 -23.88 -12.11
CA SER A 13 -6.93 -24.63 -10.85
C SER A 13 -6.51 -23.75 -9.67
N PRO A 14 -6.69 -24.25 -8.43
CA PRO A 14 -6.20 -23.54 -7.26
C PRO A 14 -4.69 -23.35 -7.23
N ALA A 15 -3.94 -24.27 -7.85
CA ALA A 15 -2.50 -24.19 -7.96
C ALA A 15 -2.07 -23.07 -8.91
N ASP A 16 -2.71 -22.97 -10.08
CA ASP A 16 -2.44 -21.91 -11.06
C ASP A 16 -2.69 -20.53 -10.46
N HIS A 17 -3.75 -20.41 -9.65
CA HIS A 17 -4.07 -19.16 -8.95
C HIS A 17 -3.03 -18.78 -7.90
N ALA A 18 -2.42 -19.75 -7.21
CA ALA A 18 -1.33 -19.46 -6.29
C ALA A 18 -0.04 -19.04 -7.02
N GLU A 19 0.23 -19.63 -8.19
CA GLU A 19 1.36 -19.27 -9.05
C GLU A 19 1.20 -17.90 -9.67
N LEU A 20 -0.03 -17.47 -9.95
CA LEU A 20 -0.36 -16.13 -10.46
C LEU A 20 0.33 -15.02 -9.66
N PHE A 21 0.34 -15.16 -8.33
CA PHE A 21 0.95 -14.18 -7.44
C PHE A 21 2.46 -14.29 -7.34
N GLY A 22 3.11 -15.27 -7.96
CA GLY A 22 4.56 -15.36 -8.09
C GLY A 22 5.27 -15.95 -6.86
N LYS A 23 6.61 -15.97 -6.91
CA LYS A 23 7.46 -16.57 -5.87
C LYS A 23 7.43 -15.76 -4.58
N LEU A 24 7.53 -16.48 -3.46
CA LEU A 24 7.61 -15.86 -2.13
C LEU A 24 9.05 -15.52 -1.75
N ALA A 25 9.20 -14.49 -0.92
CA ALA A 25 10.47 -14.20 -0.26
C ALA A 25 10.88 -15.35 0.69
N PRO A 26 12.18 -15.52 1.00
CA PRO A 26 12.63 -16.50 1.98
C PRO A 26 11.91 -16.34 3.32
N LYS A 27 11.44 -17.46 3.89
CA LYS A 27 10.66 -17.52 5.16
C LYS A 27 9.30 -16.81 5.13
N ALA A 28 8.87 -16.29 3.97
CA ALA A 28 7.52 -15.78 3.80
C ALA A 28 6.56 -16.91 3.40
N SER A 29 5.30 -16.70 3.73
CA SER A 29 4.19 -17.61 3.47
C SER A 29 3.00 -16.85 2.91
N ARG A 30 2.16 -17.55 2.14
CA ARG A 30 0.77 -17.13 1.91
C ARG A 30 -0.15 -17.90 2.84
N LEU A 31 -1.25 -17.26 3.19
CA LEU A 31 -2.23 -17.84 4.09
C LEU A 31 -3.36 -18.44 3.27
N VAL A 32 -3.69 -19.69 3.58
CA VAL A 32 -4.80 -20.42 2.96
C VAL A 32 -5.84 -20.72 4.03
N TRP A 33 -7.11 -20.54 3.69
CA TRP A 33 -8.25 -21.01 4.47
C TRP A 33 -8.87 -22.23 3.78
N LEU A 34 -8.84 -23.35 4.48
CA LEU A 34 -9.33 -24.67 4.06
C LEU A 34 -10.31 -25.18 5.13
N PRO A 35 -11.58 -24.77 5.10
CA PRO A 35 -12.54 -25.09 6.17
C PRO A 35 -12.81 -26.59 6.33
N GLN A 36 -12.45 -27.40 5.33
CA GLN A 36 -12.58 -28.86 5.34
C GLN A 36 -11.48 -29.55 6.16
N GLN A 37 -10.41 -28.85 6.51
CA GLN A 37 -9.27 -29.42 7.22
C GLN A 37 -9.10 -28.80 8.61
N LYS A 38 -8.46 -29.54 9.53
CA LYS A 38 -8.03 -29.01 10.83
C LYS A 38 -6.49 -29.06 10.96
N PRO A 39 -5.82 -27.93 11.26
CA PRO A 39 -6.38 -26.58 11.33
C PRO A 39 -6.79 -26.07 9.94
N ALA A 40 -7.85 -25.26 9.91
CA ALA A 40 -8.41 -24.73 8.66
C ALA A 40 -7.56 -23.59 8.09
N TRP A 41 -6.93 -22.77 8.94
CA TRP A 41 -5.95 -21.79 8.49
C TRP A 41 -4.56 -22.40 8.40
N ARG A 42 -3.84 -22.11 7.32
CA ARG A 42 -2.47 -22.58 7.09
C ARG A 42 -1.59 -21.48 6.53
N ALA A 43 -0.37 -21.38 7.07
CA ALA A 43 0.69 -20.57 6.50
C ALA A 43 1.63 -21.45 5.69
N LEU A 44 1.61 -21.29 4.38
CA LEU A 44 2.34 -22.16 3.48
C LEU A 44 3.46 -21.40 2.77
N PRO A 45 4.72 -21.87 2.88
CA PRO A 45 5.82 -21.39 2.05
C PRO A 45 5.60 -21.80 0.58
N HIS A 46 6.35 -21.18 -0.33
CA HIS A 46 6.10 -21.28 -1.77
C HIS A 46 6.11 -22.71 -2.30
N ASP A 47 7.07 -23.51 -1.85
CA ASP A 47 7.26 -24.92 -2.21
C ASP A 47 6.04 -25.78 -1.83
N ARG A 48 5.48 -25.57 -0.64
CA ARG A 48 4.32 -26.36 -0.16
C ARG A 48 2.97 -25.81 -0.61
N LEU A 49 2.91 -24.51 -0.94
CA LEU A 49 1.66 -23.84 -1.29
C LEU A 49 1.01 -24.49 -2.51
N ARG A 50 1.81 -24.74 -3.55
CA ARG A 50 1.33 -25.37 -4.80
C ARG A 50 0.80 -26.78 -4.53
N ASP A 51 1.60 -27.62 -3.89
CA ASP A 51 1.27 -29.02 -3.61
C ASP A 51 0.05 -29.18 -2.70
N GLU A 52 -0.19 -28.23 -1.81
CA GLU A 52 -1.43 -28.19 -1.04
C GLU A 52 -2.62 -27.84 -1.91
N LEU A 53 -2.53 -26.77 -2.72
CA LEU A 53 -3.68 -26.27 -3.48
C LEU A 53 -4.09 -27.17 -4.65
N VAL A 54 -3.18 -27.93 -5.27
CA VAL A 54 -3.54 -28.92 -6.30
C VAL A 54 -4.67 -29.86 -5.84
N ARG A 55 -4.69 -30.22 -4.54
CA ARG A 55 -5.67 -31.15 -3.95
C ARG A 55 -7.04 -30.51 -3.67
N HIS A 56 -7.21 -29.22 -3.95
CA HIS A 56 -8.40 -28.45 -3.56
C HIS A 56 -9.27 -28.01 -4.74
N SER A 57 -9.08 -28.60 -5.91
CA SER A 57 -9.99 -28.40 -7.04
C SER A 57 -11.37 -28.98 -6.73
N GLY A 58 -12.44 -28.23 -7.01
CA GLY A 58 -13.82 -28.58 -6.67
C GLY A 58 -14.15 -28.50 -5.17
N VAL A 59 -13.18 -28.17 -4.31
CA VAL A 59 -13.41 -28.09 -2.86
C VAL A 59 -14.14 -26.78 -2.53
N PRO A 60 -15.19 -26.81 -1.68
CA PRO A 60 -15.89 -25.59 -1.32
C PRO A 60 -15.04 -24.60 -0.52
N ASP A 61 -15.26 -23.31 -0.69
CA ASP A 61 -14.82 -22.26 0.24
C ASP A 61 -13.32 -22.24 0.55
N VAL A 62 -12.49 -22.39 -0.50
CA VAL A 62 -11.04 -22.25 -0.42
C VAL A 62 -10.65 -20.79 -0.68
N TYR A 63 -9.83 -20.22 0.21
CA TYR A 63 -9.37 -18.83 0.09
C TYR A 63 -7.87 -18.72 0.26
N LEU A 64 -7.27 -17.73 -0.39
CA LEU A 64 -5.83 -17.46 -0.42
C LEU A 64 -5.55 -15.97 -0.26
N THR A 65 -4.47 -15.59 0.44
CA THR A 65 -3.98 -14.21 0.42
C THR A 65 -3.20 -13.92 -0.87
N PRO A 66 -3.50 -12.82 -1.60
CA PRO A 66 -2.66 -12.38 -2.71
C PRO A 66 -1.25 -11.98 -2.24
N ASN A 67 -1.21 -11.29 -1.10
CA ASN A 67 0.02 -10.79 -0.47
C ASN A 67 0.67 -11.85 0.42
N GLU A 68 1.96 -11.65 0.71
CA GLU A 68 2.77 -12.57 1.50
C GLU A 68 3.15 -12.02 2.87
N PHE A 69 3.38 -12.91 3.83
CA PHE A 69 3.59 -12.57 5.23
C PHE A 69 4.70 -13.40 5.86
N TYR A 70 5.37 -12.83 6.86
CA TYR A 70 6.20 -13.58 7.79
C TYR A 70 5.31 -14.30 8.81
N GLY A 71 4.93 -15.54 8.49
CA GLY A 71 4.06 -16.35 9.33
C GLY A 71 2.58 -16.10 9.05
N TRP A 72 1.94 -15.19 9.80
CA TRP A 72 0.48 -15.00 9.76
C TRP A 72 0.03 -13.79 8.94
N ARG A 73 -1.23 -13.79 8.45
CA ARG A 73 -1.84 -12.68 7.66
C ARG A 73 -2.14 -11.46 8.50
N ARG A 74 -1.08 -10.78 8.95
CA ARG A 74 -1.16 -9.59 9.77
C ARG A 74 -0.47 -8.44 9.10
N THR A 75 -0.99 -7.23 9.24
CA THR A 75 -0.36 -6.05 8.65
C THR A 75 1.04 -5.84 9.23
N SER A 76 1.26 -6.16 10.51
CA SER A 76 2.57 -6.13 11.15
C SER A 76 3.56 -7.17 10.64
N LEU A 77 3.05 -8.25 10.04
CA LEU A 77 3.81 -9.36 9.48
C LEU A 77 3.84 -9.33 7.96
N LEU A 78 3.30 -8.29 7.32
CA LEU A 78 3.33 -8.13 5.88
C LEU A 78 4.80 -8.20 5.41
N ALA A 79 5.09 -9.15 4.54
CA ALA A 79 6.43 -9.34 3.98
C ALA A 79 6.52 -8.67 2.59
N GLY A 80 5.49 -8.85 1.77
CA GLY A 80 5.45 -8.30 0.43
C GLY A 80 4.04 -8.15 -0.14
N LEU A 81 3.88 -7.16 -1.02
CA LEU A 81 2.65 -6.89 -1.77
C LEU A 81 2.83 -7.36 -3.21
N HIS A 82 1.90 -8.15 -3.73
CA HIS A 82 2.06 -8.86 -5.00
C HIS A 82 0.98 -8.53 -6.04
N ALA A 83 -0.14 -7.98 -5.60
CA ALA A 83 -1.23 -7.55 -6.48
C ALA A 83 -2.02 -6.40 -5.84
N LEU A 84 -2.65 -5.58 -6.66
CA LEU A 84 -3.87 -4.84 -6.30
C LEU A 84 -5.07 -5.69 -6.69
N PHE A 85 -6.18 -5.53 -5.98
CA PHE A 85 -7.38 -6.30 -6.25
C PHE A 85 -8.65 -5.53 -5.96
N VAL A 86 -9.78 -5.93 -6.54
CA VAL A 86 -11.10 -5.43 -6.10
C VAL A 86 -12.05 -6.60 -6.03
N ASP A 87 -12.76 -6.72 -4.90
CA ASP A 87 -13.84 -7.68 -4.68
C ASP A 87 -15.18 -6.96 -4.88
N ILE A 88 -15.97 -7.41 -5.85
CA ILE A 88 -17.30 -6.87 -6.15
C ILE A 88 -18.29 -8.02 -5.95
N ASP A 89 -19.10 -7.96 -4.89
CA ASP A 89 -20.04 -9.03 -4.53
C ASP A 89 -21.48 -8.50 -4.55
N ASP A 90 -22.41 -9.34 -5.00
CA ASP A 90 -23.85 -9.05 -4.90
C ASP A 90 -24.43 -9.74 -3.66
N HIS A 91 -24.98 -8.95 -2.75
CA HIS A 91 -25.59 -9.41 -1.50
C HIS A 91 -27.13 -9.49 -1.56
N SER A 92 -27.74 -9.25 -2.72
CA SER A 92 -29.21 -9.26 -2.90
C SER A 92 -29.84 -10.65 -2.74
N GLY A 93 -29.05 -11.73 -2.80
CA GLY A 93 -29.51 -13.11 -2.62
C GLY A 93 -30.19 -13.73 -3.85
N GLY A 94 -30.29 -12.98 -4.95
CA GLY A 94 -30.83 -13.45 -6.23
C GLY A 94 -29.80 -14.12 -7.14
N GLN A 95 -30.22 -14.45 -8.36
CA GLN A 95 -29.31 -14.88 -9.43
C GLN A 95 -28.42 -13.69 -9.84
N VAL A 96 -27.11 -13.87 -9.74
CA VAL A 96 -26.13 -12.82 -10.04
C VAL A 96 -25.72 -12.87 -11.51
N ASP A 97 -25.93 -11.78 -12.24
CA ASP A 97 -25.38 -11.59 -13.58
C ASP A 97 -23.90 -11.18 -13.50
N ARG A 98 -23.04 -12.18 -13.32
CA ARG A 98 -21.59 -11.96 -13.19
C ARG A 98 -20.96 -11.41 -14.47
N MET A 99 -21.54 -11.70 -15.63
CA MET A 99 -21.05 -11.19 -16.92
C MET A 99 -21.39 -9.71 -17.08
N GLY A 100 -22.61 -9.31 -16.70
CA GLY A 100 -22.98 -7.90 -16.59
C GLY A 100 -22.13 -7.15 -15.58
N MET A 101 -21.85 -7.74 -14.41
CA MET A 101 -20.92 -7.16 -13.42
C MET A 101 -19.51 -6.97 -14.00
N SER A 102 -18.95 -7.96 -14.70
CA SER A 102 -17.62 -7.84 -15.30
C SER A 102 -17.60 -6.79 -16.41
N ALA A 103 -18.60 -6.78 -17.29
CA ALA A 103 -18.71 -5.77 -18.35
C ALA A 103 -18.84 -4.35 -17.79
N LEU A 104 -19.62 -4.17 -16.72
CA LEU A 104 -19.73 -2.88 -16.03
C LEU A 104 -18.40 -2.47 -15.39
N ALA A 105 -17.69 -3.40 -14.74
CA ALA A 105 -16.38 -3.13 -14.15
C ALA A 105 -15.36 -2.71 -15.22
N ILE A 106 -15.26 -3.44 -16.34
CA ILE A 106 -14.41 -3.07 -17.47
C ILE A 106 -14.77 -1.70 -18.03
N SER A 107 -16.05 -1.41 -18.25
CA SER A 107 -16.47 -0.09 -18.73
C SER A 107 -16.09 1.04 -17.76
N LYS A 108 -16.14 0.82 -16.44
CA LYS A 108 -15.67 1.79 -15.45
C LYS A 108 -14.15 1.97 -15.49
N ILE A 109 -13.39 0.89 -15.67
CA ILE A 109 -11.92 0.90 -15.82
C ILE A 109 -11.52 1.74 -17.03
N GLU A 110 -12.13 1.46 -18.18
CA GLU A 110 -11.89 2.19 -19.44
C GLU A 110 -12.23 3.68 -19.30
N ARG A 111 -13.39 4.02 -18.73
CA ARG A 111 -13.80 5.42 -18.50
C ARG A 111 -12.87 6.15 -17.54
N ALA A 112 -12.30 5.45 -16.57
CA ALA A 112 -11.35 6.02 -15.62
C ALA A 112 -9.92 6.09 -16.19
N GLY A 113 -9.67 5.55 -17.39
CA GLY A 113 -8.33 5.48 -17.98
C GLY A 113 -7.37 4.55 -17.21
N ILE A 114 -7.91 3.62 -16.42
CA ILE A 114 -7.13 2.67 -15.64
C ILE A 114 -6.70 1.52 -16.57
N PRO A 115 -5.46 1.01 -16.46
CA PRO A 115 -5.01 -0.15 -17.22
C PRO A 115 -5.90 -1.37 -16.98
N GLU A 116 -5.99 -2.24 -17.98
CA GLU A 116 -6.79 -3.46 -17.86
C GLU A 116 -6.32 -4.36 -16.70
N PRO A 117 -7.23 -5.09 -16.04
CA PRO A 117 -6.85 -6.06 -15.04
C PRO A 117 -6.17 -7.26 -15.72
N ASN A 118 -5.22 -7.88 -15.02
CA ASN A 118 -4.60 -9.12 -15.44
C ASN A 118 -5.59 -10.28 -15.50
N ALA A 119 -6.51 -10.33 -14.54
CA ALA A 119 -7.47 -11.41 -14.41
C ALA A 119 -8.78 -10.93 -13.79
N ILE A 120 -9.87 -11.56 -14.24
CA ILE A 120 -11.21 -11.47 -13.64
C ILE A 120 -11.57 -12.86 -13.12
N VAL A 121 -11.88 -12.98 -11.82
CA VAL A 121 -12.29 -14.23 -11.18
C VAL A 121 -13.77 -14.18 -10.87
N TYR A 122 -14.55 -15.11 -11.41
CA TYR A 122 -15.97 -15.25 -11.16
C TYR A 122 -16.20 -16.11 -9.93
N THR A 123 -16.68 -15.50 -8.85
CA THR A 123 -16.63 -16.10 -7.50
C THR A 123 -17.89 -16.89 -7.11
N GLY A 124 -18.86 -16.96 -8.01
CA GLY A 124 -20.20 -17.49 -7.78
C GLY A 124 -21.23 -16.39 -7.47
N ARG A 125 -20.90 -15.40 -6.63
CA ARG A 125 -21.80 -14.29 -6.24
C ARG A 125 -21.32 -12.90 -6.68
N GLY A 126 -20.16 -12.85 -7.31
CA GLY A 126 -19.54 -11.62 -7.74
C GLY A 126 -18.29 -11.89 -8.56
N ILE A 127 -17.42 -10.90 -8.59
CA ILE A 127 -16.14 -10.95 -9.30
C ILE A 127 -15.00 -10.42 -8.42
N HIS A 128 -13.81 -11.02 -8.55
CA HIS A 128 -12.56 -10.37 -8.17
C HIS A 128 -11.86 -9.87 -9.42
N LEU A 129 -11.23 -8.70 -9.35
CA LEU A 129 -10.30 -8.22 -10.36
C LEU A 129 -8.89 -8.18 -9.78
N TYR A 130 -7.89 -8.54 -10.57
CA TYR A 130 -6.47 -8.48 -10.17
C TYR A 130 -5.67 -7.59 -11.10
N TRP A 131 -4.81 -6.75 -10.50
CA TRP A 131 -3.66 -6.15 -11.17
C TRP A 131 -2.40 -6.67 -10.49
N LEU A 132 -1.68 -7.56 -11.16
CA LEU A 132 -0.42 -8.12 -10.70
C LEU A 132 0.66 -7.04 -10.79
N ILE A 133 1.42 -6.90 -9.72
CA ILE A 133 2.50 -5.90 -9.64
C ILE A 133 3.83 -6.59 -9.41
N GLU A 134 4.92 -5.92 -9.77
CA GLU A 134 6.23 -6.31 -9.27
C GLU A 134 6.22 -6.33 -7.73
N PRO A 135 6.76 -7.38 -7.07
CA PRO A 135 6.67 -7.50 -5.62
C PRO A 135 7.23 -6.28 -4.89
N LEU A 136 6.43 -5.71 -3.98
CA LEU A 136 6.83 -4.54 -3.19
C LEU A 136 7.10 -4.91 -1.74
N PRO A 137 8.09 -4.28 -1.09
CA PRO A 137 8.28 -4.43 0.34
C PRO A 137 7.13 -3.82 1.15
N ALA A 138 6.89 -4.31 2.37
CA ALA A 138 5.85 -3.84 3.28
C ALA A 138 5.80 -2.32 3.50
N ARG A 139 6.95 -1.63 3.42
CA ARG A 139 7.02 -0.15 3.52
C ARG A 139 6.22 0.58 2.44
N ALA A 140 5.88 -0.07 1.33
CA ALA A 140 5.05 0.49 0.26
C ALA A 140 3.55 0.47 0.59
N LEU A 141 3.15 -0.18 1.69
CA LEU A 141 1.75 -0.33 2.09
C LEU A 141 0.93 0.98 2.02
N PRO A 142 1.40 2.14 2.51
CA PRO A 142 0.59 3.36 2.43
C PRO A 142 0.21 3.78 1.00
N ARG A 143 1.10 3.55 0.01
CA ARG A 143 0.84 3.88 -1.40
C ARG A 143 -0.04 2.82 -2.06
N TRP A 144 0.26 1.55 -1.80
CA TRP A 144 -0.55 0.43 -2.26
C TRP A 144 -2.00 0.58 -1.78
N GLN A 145 -2.17 0.91 -0.49
CA GLN A 145 -3.46 1.14 0.15
C GLN A 145 -4.24 2.30 -0.49
N ALA A 146 -3.55 3.34 -0.98
CA ALA A 146 -4.18 4.44 -1.70
C ALA A 146 -4.74 3.97 -3.06
N CYS A 147 -3.97 3.19 -3.81
CA CYS A 147 -4.41 2.61 -5.09
C CYS A 147 -5.59 1.65 -4.88
N GLN A 148 -5.48 0.78 -3.89
CA GLN A 148 -6.51 -0.20 -3.52
C GLN A 148 -7.86 0.46 -3.21
N ARG A 149 -7.85 1.60 -2.49
CA ARG A 149 -9.06 2.37 -2.21
C ARG A 149 -9.61 3.08 -3.43
N GLN A 150 -8.75 3.69 -4.24
CA GLN A 150 -9.17 4.36 -5.46
C GLN A 150 -9.82 3.38 -6.45
N LEU A 151 -9.23 2.20 -6.63
CA LEU A 151 -9.82 1.12 -7.41
C LEU A 151 -11.19 0.69 -6.84
N CYS A 152 -11.26 0.50 -5.52
CA CYS A 152 -12.52 0.14 -4.85
C CYS A 152 -13.60 1.22 -5.04
N GLU A 153 -13.25 2.50 -4.93
CA GLU A 153 -14.16 3.64 -5.13
C GLU A 153 -14.67 3.72 -6.57
N VAL A 154 -13.77 3.64 -7.56
CA VAL A 154 -14.13 3.70 -8.99
C VAL A 154 -15.05 2.54 -9.37
N LEU A 155 -14.74 1.32 -8.91
CA LEU A 155 -15.46 0.12 -9.33
C LEU A 155 -16.71 -0.15 -8.49
N GLY A 156 -16.83 0.45 -7.31
CA GLY A 156 -17.89 0.15 -6.35
C GLY A 156 -17.67 -1.20 -5.66
N GLY A 157 -16.41 -1.52 -5.35
CA GLY A 157 -16.05 -2.73 -4.63
C GLY A 157 -16.40 -2.69 -3.15
N ASP A 158 -16.23 -3.82 -2.48
CA ASP A 158 -16.37 -3.92 -1.04
C ASP A 158 -15.27 -3.12 -0.32
N LYS A 159 -15.67 -2.08 0.40
CA LYS A 159 -14.78 -1.23 1.21
C LYS A 159 -14.10 -2.00 2.34
N GLN A 160 -14.63 -3.15 2.76
CA GLN A 160 -14.02 -4.03 3.75
C GLN A 160 -12.94 -4.94 3.16
N SER A 161 -12.75 -4.93 1.83
CA SER A 161 -11.79 -5.78 1.14
C SER A 161 -10.56 -5.01 0.64
N VAL A 162 -10.31 -3.81 1.17
CA VAL A 162 -9.21 -2.94 0.71
C VAL A 162 -7.91 -3.09 1.50
N ASP A 163 -7.80 -3.97 2.49
CA ASP A 163 -6.57 -4.12 3.29
C ASP A 163 -5.60 -5.16 2.72
N CYS A 164 -4.35 -5.10 3.17
CA CYS A 164 -3.30 -6.00 2.70
C CYS A 164 -3.45 -7.45 3.16
N THR A 165 -4.23 -7.73 4.21
CA THR A 165 -4.42 -9.06 4.82
C THR A 165 -5.56 -9.86 4.21
N ARG A 166 -6.20 -9.32 3.16
CA ARG A 166 -7.37 -9.91 2.54
C ARG A 166 -7.11 -11.30 1.99
N VAL A 167 -8.09 -12.17 2.17
CA VAL A 167 -8.18 -13.47 1.49
C VAL A 167 -9.26 -13.42 0.43
N LEU A 168 -8.98 -14.03 -0.71
CA LEU A 168 -9.89 -14.08 -1.86
C LEU A 168 -10.13 -15.54 -2.25
N ARG A 169 -11.35 -15.81 -2.71
CA ARG A 169 -11.76 -17.15 -3.12
C ARG A 169 -10.92 -17.64 -4.30
N VAL A 170 -10.54 -18.91 -4.26
CA VAL A 170 -9.55 -19.48 -5.16
C VAL A 170 -10.19 -20.06 -6.42
N VAL A 171 -9.64 -19.77 -7.61
CA VAL A 171 -10.04 -20.37 -8.87
C VAL A 171 -9.98 -21.89 -8.80
N GLY A 172 -10.96 -22.55 -9.40
CA GLY A 172 -11.14 -24.00 -9.35
C GLY A 172 -11.79 -24.52 -8.07
N SER A 173 -12.00 -23.68 -7.05
CA SER A 173 -12.81 -24.05 -5.87
C SER A 173 -14.30 -23.90 -6.13
N VAL A 174 -15.16 -24.33 -5.20
CA VAL A 174 -16.63 -24.13 -5.28
C VAL A 174 -17.05 -23.06 -4.27
N ASN A 175 -18.01 -22.21 -4.61
CA ASN A 175 -18.69 -21.35 -3.63
C ASN A 175 -19.88 -22.11 -3.05
N SER A 176 -19.79 -22.57 -1.80
CA SER A 176 -20.82 -23.41 -1.17
C SER A 176 -22.19 -22.76 -1.14
N LYS A 177 -22.25 -21.42 -1.08
CA LYS A 177 -23.50 -20.68 -0.99
C LYS A 177 -24.27 -20.58 -2.32
N THR A 178 -23.64 -20.98 -3.43
CA THR A 178 -24.26 -20.99 -4.78
C THR A 178 -24.10 -22.33 -5.50
N GLY A 179 -23.21 -23.21 -5.02
CA GLY A 179 -22.78 -24.41 -5.73
C GLY A 179 -21.92 -24.14 -6.97
N GLY A 180 -21.69 -22.87 -7.33
CA GLY A 180 -20.95 -22.49 -8.54
C GLY A 180 -19.45 -22.72 -8.42
N LEU A 181 -18.85 -23.25 -9.48
CA LEU A 181 -17.40 -23.31 -9.65
C LEU A 181 -16.84 -21.89 -9.80
N VAL A 182 -15.72 -21.63 -9.12
CA VAL A 182 -14.97 -20.38 -9.25
C VAL A 182 -14.09 -20.49 -10.48
N THR A 183 -14.35 -19.65 -11.48
CA THR A 183 -13.61 -19.64 -12.75
C THR A 183 -12.89 -18.31 -12.93
N ALA A 184 -12.00 -18.23 -13.90
CA ALA A 184 -11.32 -16.98 -14.21
C ALA A 184 -11.11 -16.80 -15.71
N GLU A 185 -11.03 -15.53 -16.09
CA GLU A 185 -10.50 -15.08 -17.37
C GLU A 185 -9.16 -14.40 -17.10
N LEU A 186 -8.10 -14.88 -17.75
CA LEU A 186 -6.77 -14.27 -17.68
C LEU A 186 -6.55 -13.43 -18.95
N SER A 187 -6.55 -12.11 -18.81
CA SER A 187 -6.27 -11.18 -19.91
C SER A 187 -4.80 -11.25 -20.30
N HIS A 188 -3.90 -11.09 -19.32
CA HIS A 188 -2.45 -11.24 -19.52
C HIS A 188 -1.72 -11.57 -18.21
N PRO A 189 -0.59 -12.31 -18.26
CA PRO A 189 0.18 -12.66 -17.06
C PRO A 189 1.20 -11.59 -16.64
N ASP A 190 1.45 -10.58 -17.49
CA ASP A 190 2.52 -9.60 -17.28
C ASP A 190 2.27 -8.70 -16.06
N ARG A 191 3.32 -8.48 -15.26
CA ARG A 191 3.26 -7.64 -14.06
C ARG A 191 3.46 -6.18 -14.40
N TYR A 192 2.69 -5.33 -13.72
CA TYR A 192 2.86 -3.89 -13.78
C TYR A 192 4.00 -3.43 -12.86
N GLU A 193 4.82 -2.49 -13.35
CA GLU A 193 5.68 -1.68 -12.49
C GLU A 193 4.79 -0.79 -11.61
N PHE A 194 5.02 -0.79 -10.29
CA PHE A 194 4.07 -0.20 -9.35
C PHE A 194 3.99 1.33 -9.46
N ASP A 195 5.10 2.03 -9.69
CA ASP A 195 5.08 3.47 -9.83
C ASP A 195 4.23 3.88 -11.05
N TRP A 196 4.35 3.17 -12.18
CA TRP A 196 3.55 3.40 -13.38
C TRP A 196 2.06 3.17 -13.16
N ILE A 197 1.65 2.00 -12.65
CA ILE A 197 0.22 1.70 -12.44
C ILE A 197 -0.40 2.58 -11.35
N SER A 198 0.37 2.92 -10.32
CA SER A 198 -0.06 3.87 -9.29
C SER A 198 -0.37 5.24 -9.87
N ASP A 199 0.37 5.70 -10.87
CA ASP A 199 0.15 6.99 -11.53
C ASP A 199 -1.09 6.95 -12.45
N GLN A 200 -1.46 5.78 -12.98
CA GLN A 200 -2.68 5.63 -13.78
C GLN A 200 -3.94 5.52 -12.90
N ILE A 201 -3.82 4.89 -11.73
CA ILE A 201 -4.96 4.68 -10.82
C ILE A 201 -5.30 5.96 -10.05
N LEU A 202 -4.27 6.63 -9.50
CA LEU A 202 -4.50 7.74 -8.58
C LEU A 202 -4.83 9.04 -9.35
N PRO A 203 -5.76 9.87 -8.84
CA PRO A 203 -6.17 11.12 -9.49
C PRO A 203 -5.07 12.19 -9.53
N VAL A 204 -3.98 11.97 -8.80
CA VAL A 204 -2.80 12.84 -8.80
C VAL A 204 -1.57 11.95 -8.88
N THR A 205 -0.79 12.14 -9.95
CA THR A 205 0.43 11.36 -10.18
C THR A 205 1.50 11.68 -9.13
N ARG A 206 2.47 10.80 -8.96
CA ARG A 206 3.61 11.02 -8.06
C ARG A 206 4.39 12.27 -8.44
N ASP A 207 4.56 12.52 -9.72
CA ASP A 207 5.28 13.69 -10.21
C ASP A 207 4.47 14.97 -10.02
N GLU A 208 3.14 14.94 -10.11
CA GLU A 208 2.29 16.07 -9.71
C GLU A 208 2.29 16.27 -8.20
N VAL A 209 2.27 15.21 -7.40
CA VAL A 209 2.45 15.33 -5.94
C VAL A 209 3.82 15.92 -5.61
N ARG A 210 4.88 15.54 -6.34
CA ARG A 210 6.23 16.10 -6.20
C ARG A 210 6.31 17.53 -6.68
N LYS A 211 5.75 17.86 -7.85
CA LYS A 211 5.67 19.22 -8.41
C LYS A 211 4.84 20.12 -7.53
N ALA A 212 3.64 19.73 -7.14
CA ALA A 212 2.82 20.46 -6.18
C ALA A 212 3.52 20.61 -4.82
N LYS A 213 4.29 19.60 -4.35
CA LYS A 213 5.17 19.77 -3.18
C LYS A 213 6.29 20.79 -3.44
N ALA A 214 6.94 20.76 -4.60
CA ALA A 214 8.01 21.66 -5.03
C ALA A 214 7.53 23.09 -5.29
N GLU A 215 6.34 23.27 -5.86
CA GLU A 215 5.65 24.54 -6.10
C GLU A 215 5.09 25.10 -4.80
N ARG A 216 4.49 24.27 -3.93
CA ARG A 216 4.17 24.70 -2.55
C ARG A 216 5.42 25.12 -1.77
N VAL A 217 6.57 24.55 -2.12
CA VAL A 217 7.88 24.93 -1.62
C VAL A 217 8.33 26.27 -2.22
N GLN A 218 8.23 26.48 -3.54
CA GLN A 218 8.54 27.74 -4.24
C GLN A 218 7.64 28.89 -3.75
N VAL A 219 6.33 28.67 -3.68
CA VAL A 219 5.38 29.63 -3.12
C VAL A 219 5.66 29.84 -1.62
N ARG A 220 6.20 28.86 -0.87
CA ARG A 220 6.67 29.06 0.52
C ARG A 220 7.91 29.96 0.59
N ASP A 221 8.77 29.93 -0.42
CA ASP A 221 9.96 30.79 -0.51
C ASP A 221 9.60 32.24 -0.89
N ILE A 222 8.47 32.46 -1.59
CA ILE A 222 7.89 33.80 -1.86
C ILE A 222 7.09 34.33 -0.65
N ARG A 223 6.55 33.43 0.19
CA ARG A 223 5.72 33.75 1.37
C ARG A 223 6.37 34.62 2.47
N PRO A 224 7.69 34.61 2.76
CA PRO A 224 8.26 35.60 3.68
C PRO A 224 8.05 37.05 3.23
N ALA A 225 7.92 37.31 1.92
CA ALA A 225 7.56 38.63 1.40
C ALA A 225 6.06 38.96 1.60
N GLN A 226 5.18 37.95 1.57
CA GLN A 226 3.73 38.13 1.76
C GLN A 226 3.28 38.11 3.24
N ALA A 227 4.04 37.47 4.13
CA ALA A 227 3.80 37.49 5.58
C ALA A 227 4.00 38.88 6.19
N LYS A 228 4.84 39.73 5.59
CA LYS A 228 4.94 41.16 5.91
C LYS A 228 3.65 41.96 5.60
N ALA A 229 2.76 41.41 4.75
CA ALA A 229 1.51 42.07 4.32
C ALA A 229 0.25 41.58 5.07
N GLY A 230 0.39 40.92 6.22
CA GLY A 230 -0.73 40.65 7.14
C GLY A 230 -1.75 39.59 6.70
N VAL A 231 -1.52 38.85 5.62
CA VAL A 231 -2.47 37.85 5.12
C VAL A 231 -2.42 36.57 5.96
N LYS A 232 -3.38 36.40 6.89
CA LYS A 232 -3.60 35.13 7.59
C LYS A 232 -4.33 34.15 6.67
N ARG A 233 -3.74 32.99 6.33
CA ARG A 233 -4.52 31.86 5.79
C ARG A 233 -4.06 30.46 6.18
N GLY A 234 -5.06 29.56 6.08
CA GLY A 234 -5.19 28.24 6.70
C GLY A 234 -4.25 27.14 6.20
N LYS A 235 -4.12 26.10 7.04
CA LYS A 235 -3.18 25.00 6.88
C LYS A 235 -3.63 24.00 5.82
N SER A 236 -2.87 23.87 4.73
CA SER A 236 -2.99 22.72 3.81
C SER A 236 -2.51 21.45 4.54
N VAL A 237 -3.34 20.41 4.63
CA VAL A 237 -2.94 19.11 5.18
C VAL A 237 -1.94 18.46 4.20
N LYS A 238 -0.76 18.08 4.70
CA LYS A 238 0.29 17.38 3.93
C LYS A 238 0.30 15.90 4.32
N GLY A 239 0.31 15.01 3.33
CA GLY A 239 0.45 13.56 3.51
C GLY A 239 -0.88 12.83 3.67
N SER A 240 -0.89 11.56 3.28
CA SER A 240 -2.05 10.69 3.49
C SER A 240 -2.22 10.45 5.00
N ILE A 241 -3.45 10.52 5.50
CA ILE A 241 -3.74 10.21 6.92
C ILE A 241 -3.26 8.80 7.28
N TYR A 242 -3.29 7.88 6.32
CA TYR A 242 -2.82 6.51 6.44
C TYR A 242 -1.30 6.41 6.52
N GLU A 243 -0.58 7.18 5.71
CA GLU A 243 0.88 7.27 5.80
C GLU A 243 1.31 7.77 7.18
N ARG A 244 0.61 8.79 7.70
CA ARG A 244 0.84 9.30 9.05
C ARG A 244 0.62 8.21 10.10
N TRP A 245 -0.51 7.52 10.06
CA TRP A 245 -0.83 6.51 11.08
C TRP A 245 0.02 5.25 10.99
N TYR A 246 0.47 4.88 9.80
CA TYR A 246 1.48 3.83 9.64
C TYR A 246 2.83 4.24 10.24
N GLN A 247 3.25 5.50 10.09
CA GLN A 247 4.45 6.02 10.76
C GLN A 247 4.28 6.02 12.29
N VAL A 248 3.11 6.42 12.82
CA VAL A 248 2.81 6.31 14.25
C VAL A 248 2.92 4.86 14.72
N TYR A 249 2.37 3.90 13.96
CA TYR A 249 2.48 2.48 14.30
C TYR A 249 3.93 1.98 14.33
N GLN A 250 4.75 2.39 13.36
CA GLN A 250 6.17 2.05 13.34
C GLN A 250 6.93 2.66 14.52
N ASP A 251 6.62 3.91 14.89
CA ASP A 251 7.20 4.55 16.07
C ASP A 251 6.80 3.87 17.37
N LEU A 252 5.54 3.45 17.50
CA LEU A 252 5.07 2.67 18.66
C LEU A 252 5.85 1.37 18.83
N TRP A 253 6.20 0.69 17.73
CA TRP A 253 7.09 -0.47 17.79
C TRP A 253 8.52 -0.11 18.17
N ARG A 254 9.07 1.02 17.69
CA ARG A 254 10.39 1.49 18.14
C ARG A 254 10.42 1.79 19.63
N ILE A 255 9.34 2.36 20.18
CA ILE A 255 9.19 2.60 21.62
C ILE A 255 9.18 1.27 22.37
N VAL A 256 8.43 0.27 21.89
CA VAL A 256 8.44 -1.08 22.45
C VAL A 256 9.84 -1.69 22.44
N ASP A 257 10.54 -1.56 21.32
CA ASP A 257 11.86 -2.16 21.11
C ASP A 257 12.90 -1.52 22.03
N ALA A 258 12.90 -0.19 22.15
CA ALA A 258 13.80 0.52 23.05
C ALA A 258 13.59 0.16 24.54
N ASN A 259 12.37 -0.20 24.92
CA ASN A 259 12.04 -0.61 26.28
C ASN A 259 12.18 -2.14 26.52
N ASP A 260 12.69 -2.90 25.54
CA ASP A 260 12.81 -4.37 25.58
C ASP A 260 11.50 -5.12 25.83
N TRP A 261 10.34 -4.48 25.59
CA TRP A 261 9.03 -5.02 25.94
C TRP A 261 8.55 -6.16 25.03
N ARG A 262 9.26 -6.44 23.94
CA ARG A 262 9.03 -7.69 23.19
C ARG A 262 9.38 -8.92 24.02
N THR A 263 10.33 -8.79 24.94
CA THR A 263 10.88 -9.91 25.70
C THR A 263 10.25 -9.97 27.10
N CYS A 264 10.16 -8.83 27.78
CA CYS A 264 9.68 -8.79 29.17
C CYS A 264 8.20 -8.38 29.32
N GLY A 265 7.55 -7.96 28.23
CA GLY A 265 6.20 -7.41 28.26
C GLY A 265 6.12 -6.01 28.88
N VAL A 266 5.00 -5.33 28.65
CA VAL A 266 4.74 -3.96 29.09
C VAL A 266 4.36 -3.96 30.59
N PRO A 267 5.03 -3.15 31.43
CA PRO A 267 4.72 -3.04 32.86
C PRO A 267 3.31 -2.55 33.15
N LYS A 268 2.75 -2.95 34.30
CA LYS A 268 1.46 -2.44 34.80
C LYS A 268 1.50 -0.91 34.90
N GLY A 269 0.38 -0.26 34.53
CA GLY A 269 0.28 1.21 34.45
C GLY A 269 0.64 1.81 33.09
N LYS A 270 1.27 1.04 32.19
CA LYS A 270 1.60 1.49 30.82
C LYS A 270 0.85 0.72 29.72
N ARG A 271 0.23 -0.42 30.07
CA ARG A 271 -0.35 -1.42 29.16
C ARG A 271 -1.51 -0.89 28.34
N ASP A 272 -2.53 -0.38 29.01
CA ASP A 272 -3.78 0.11 28.43
C ASP A 272 -3.51 1.26 27.47
N ARG A 273 -2.72 2.25 27.89
CA ARG A 273 -2.37 3.43 27.10
C ARG A 273 -1.60 3.06 25.83
N LEU A 274 -0.56 2.22 25.94
CA LEU A 274 0.21 1.78 24.77
C LEU A 274 -0.65 0.94 23.82
N LEU A 275 -1.38 -0.03 24.35
CA LEU A 275 -2.24 -0.92 23.57
C LEU A 275 -3.33 -0.14 22.84
N PHE A 276 -3.94 0.85 23.49
CA PHE A 276 -4.92 1.74 22.89
C PHE A 276 -4.33 2.52 21.69
N MET A 277 -3.13 3.08 21.85
CA MET A 277 -2.47 3.82 20.76
C MET A 277 -2.09 2.90 19.58
N MET A 278 -1.65 1.67 19.86
CA MET A 278 -1.39 0.66 18.83
C MET A 278 -2.67 0.25 18.10
N ALA A 279 -3.73 -0.05 18.84
CA ALA A 279 -5.04 -0.38 18.29
C ALA A 279 -5.57 0.75 17.40
N ASN A 280 -5.48 1.99 17.87
CA ASN A 280 -5.91 3.13 17.10
C ASN A 280 -5.10 3.29 15.81
N ALA A 281 -3.77 3.15 15.87
CA ALA A 281 -2.93 3.23 14.67
C ALA A 281 -3.27 2.13 13.66
N LEU A 282 -3.41 0.87 14.10
CA LEU A 282 -3.83 -0.28 13.27
C LEU A 282 -5.15 -0.02 12.55
N SER A 283 -6.12 0.61 13.22
CA SER A 283 -7.46 0.84 12.66
C SER A 283 -7.50 1.63 11.35
N TRP A 284 -6.42 2.35 11.01
CA TRP A 284 -6.32 3.14 9.80
C TRP A 284 -5.94 2.32 8.55
N PHE A 285 -5.28 1.19 8.72
CA PHE A 285 -4.77 0.37 7.61
C PHE A 285 -5.09 -1.12 7.77
N THR A 286 -5.93 -1.47 8.74
CA THR A 286 -6.54 -2.78 8.92
C THR A 286 -8.05 -2.62 8.97
N VAL A 287 -8.78 -3.43 8.21
CA VAL A 287 -10.27 -3.43 8.19
C VAL A 287 -10.87 -4.00 9.47
N SER A 288 -12.12 -3.65 9.78
CA SER A 288 -12.79 -3.95 11.04
C SER A 288 -12.77 -5.43 11.44
N ASP A 289 -12.91 -6.32 10.46
CA ASP A 289 -13.07 -7.76 10.69
C ASP A 289 -11.75 -8.45 11.08
N ALA A 290 -10.63 -7.90 10.60
CA ALA A 290 -9.28 -8.36 10.99
C ALA A 290 -8.72 -7.57 12.18
N LEU A 291 -9.21 -6.34 12.42
CA LEU A 291 -8.68 -5.43 13.42
C LEU A 291 -8.74 -5.99 14.84
N GLU A 292 -9.82 -6.69 15.20
CA GLU A 292 -9.96 -7.30 16.52
C GLU A 292 -8.87 -8.35 16.79
N ALA A 293 -8.68 -9.28 15.85
CA ALA A 293 -7.66 -10.32 15.93
C ALA A 293 -6.23 -9.74 15.94
N GLU A 294 -6.00 -8.64 15.23
CA GLU A 294 -4.73 -7.91 15.22
C GLU A 294 -4.43 -7.26 16.56
N ILE A 295 -5.42 -6.62 17.18
CA ILE A 295 -5.29 -6.02 18.52
C ILE A 295 -5.01 -7.10 19.57
N ILE A 296 -5.74 -8.22 19.53
CA ILE A 296 -5.53 -9.34 20.46
C ILE A 296 -4.10 -9.87 20.32
N ASP A 297 -3.58 -10.02 19.10
CA ASP A 297 -2.21 -10.51 18.94
C ASP A 297 -1.15 -9.54 19.45
N VAL A 298 -1.30 -8.25 19.15
CA VAL A 298 -0.43 -7.22 19.71
C VAL A 298 -0.45 -7.29 21.23
N ALA A 299 -1.63 -7.46 21.83
CA ALA A 299 -1.77 -7.61 23.27
C ALA A 299 -1.14 -8.90 23.81
N ARG A 300 -1.24 -10.03 23.11
CA ARG A 300 -0.58 -11.27 23.54
C ARG A 300 0.94 -11.13 23.57
N ARG A 301 1.51 -10.37 22.62
CA ARG A 301 2.97 -10.15 22.54
C ARG A 301 3.47 -9.15 23.57
N LEU A 302 2.72 -8.09 23.81
CA LEU A 302 3.20 -6.96 24.61
C LEU A 302 2.60 -6.92 26.01
N THR A 303 1.40 -7.45 26.18
CA THR A 303 0.66 -7.42 27.45
C THR A 303 0.12 -8.82 27.78
N PRO A 304 0.98 -9.88 27.84
CA PRO A 304 0.53 -11.27 27.99
C PRO A 304 -0.26 -11.54 29.27
N THR A 305 -0.15 -10.65 30.26
CA THR A 305 -0.91 -10.71 31.52
C THR A 305 -2.35 -10.21 31.41
N LEU A 306 -2.73 -9.54 30.31
CA LEU A 306 -4.10 -9.11 30.09
C LEU A 306 -4.90 -10.23 29.43
N THR A 307 -6.12 -10.44 29.91
CA THR A 307 -7.07 -11.33 29.26
C THR A 307 -7.60 -10.71 27.97
N GLU A 308 -8.06 -11.54 27.03
CA GLU A 308 -8.67 -11.03 25.79
C GLU A 308 -9.87 -10.12 26.07
N ARG A 309 -10.67 -10.44 27.10
CA ARG A 309 -11.80 -9.60 27.51
C ARG A 309 -11.37 -8.20 27.95
N GLU A 310 -10.27 -8.09 28.70
CA GLU A 310 -9.71 -6.79 29.11
C GLU A 310 -9.16 -6.03 27.90
N VAL A 311 -8.44 -6.71 27.00
CA VAL A 311 -7.91 -6.14 25.76
C VAL A 311 -9.03 -5.53 24.91
N LEU A 312 -10.11 -6.30 24.69
CA LEU A 312 -11.26 -5.84 23.92
C LEU A 312 -12.03 -4.73 24.63
N SER A 313 -12.11 -4.77 25.96
CA SER A 313 -12.69 -3.68 26.75
C SER A 313 -11.92 -2.37 26.56
N TYR A 314 -10.59 -2.41 26.70
CA TYR A 314 -9.72 -1.24 26.54
C TYR A 314 -9.77 -0.67 25.12
N CYS A 315 -9.92 -1.52 24.10
CA CYS A 315 -9.93 -1.11 22.70
C CYS A 315 -11.34 -0.96 22.11
N SER A 316 -12.39 -1.12 22.91
CA SER A 316 -13.79 -1.18 22.46
C SER A 316 -14.20 0.06 21.65
N SER A 317 -13.78 1.25 22.08
CA SER A 317 -14.08 2.51 21.39
C SER A 317 -13.35 2.64 20.05
N VAL A 318 -12.14 2.11 19.91
CA VAL A 318 -11.41 2.04 18.64
C VAL A 318 -12.14 1.12 17.67
N LEU A 319 -12.52 -0.08 18.13
CA LEU A 319 -13.26 -1.06 17.33
C LEU A 319 -14.61 -0.51 16.87
N ALA A 320 -15.37 0.11 17.78
CA ALA A 320 -16.66 0.71 17.46
C ALA A 320 -16.55 1.82 16.40
N ARG A 321 -15.55 2.69 16.53
CA ARG A 321 -15.30 3.76 15.55
C ARG A 321 -14.83 3.22 14.20
N ALA A 322 -13.98 2.20 14.19
CA ALA A 322 -13.52 1.56 12.96
C ALA A 322 -14.67 0.89 12.19
N ARG A 323 -15.59 0.23 12.91
CA ARG A 323 -16.81 -0.36 12.34
C ARG A 323 -17.78 0.69 11.80
N ALA A 324 -18.01 1.78 12.54
CA ALA A 324 -18.88 2.87 12.11
C ALA A 324 -18.35 3.55 10.83
N ASP A 325 -17.05 3.82 10.79
CA ASP A 325 -16.37 4.42 9.63
C ASP A 325 -16.41 3.48 8.41
N ALA A 326 -16.25 2.17 8.60
CA ALA A 326 -16.40 1.19 7.51
C ALA A 326 -17.81 1.17 6.91
N ALA A 327 -18.85 1.42 7.72
CA ALA A 327 -20.24 1.40 7.27
C ALA A 327 -20.69 2.69 6.56
N LYS A 328 -20.21 3.86 7.01
CA LYS A 328 -20.75 5.17 6.56
C LYS A 328 -19.69 6.18 6.10
N ASP A 329 -18.40 5.85 6.17
CA ASP A 329 -17.27 6.75 5.86
C ASP A 329 -17.39 8.11 6.58
N ASP A 330 -17.82 8.07 7.85
CA ASP A 330 -18.16 9.25 8.63
C ASP A 330 -16.95 9.90 9.32
N GLY A 331 -15.75 9.38 9.10
CA GLY A 331 -14.50 9.93 9.60
C GLY A 331 -14.29 9.77 11.11
N LYS A 332 -15.08 8.91 11.79
CA LYS A 332 -15.14 8.84 13.27
C LYS A 332 -13.93 8.21 13.95
N ARG A 333 -12.98 7.62 13.21
CA ARG A 333 -11.72 7.10 13.77
C ARG A 333 -10.95 8.19 14.54
N TYR A 334 -10.21 7.82 15.59
CA TYR A 334 -9.45 8.82 16.36
C TYR A 334 -8.32 9.44 15.54
N ARG A 335 -8.25 10.77 15.53
CA ARG A 335 -7.26 11.59 14.81
C ARG A 335 -6.39 12.39 15.79
N TYR A 336 -5.70 11.73 16.71
CA TYR A 336 -4.83 12.40 17.70
C TYR A 336 -3.83 13.35 17.04
N LYS A 337 -3.65 14.54 17.62
CA LYS A 337 -2.59 15.48 17.24
C LYS A 337 -1.24 14.92 17.67
N ARG A 338 -0.15 15.43 17.09
CA ARG A 338 1.22 15.01 17.45
C ARG A 338 1.50 15.26 18.93
N GLU A 339 1.26 16.48 19.39
CA GLU A 339 1.39 16.86 20.80
C GLU A 339 0.61 15.92 21.72
N THR A 340 -0.62 15.54 21.36
CA THR A 340 -1.40 14.59 22.17
C THR A 340 -0.76 13.19 22.21
N LEU A 341 -0.18 12.71 21.10
CA LEU A 341 0.57 11.44 21.10
C LEU A 341 1.85 11.55 21.92
N TRP A 342 2.57 12.67 21.80
CA TRP A 342 3.79 12.93 22.56
C TRP A 342 3.50 12.97 24.06
N ASN A 343 2.56 13.81 24.51
CA ASN A 343 2.19 13.93 25.92
C ASN A 343 1.69 12.59 26.51
N ALA A 344 1.08 11.75 25.66
CA ALA A 344 0.62 10.42 26.08
C ALA A 344 1.74 9.38 26.15
N LEU A 345 2.93 9.62 25.60
CA LEU A 345 3.97 8.58 25.46
C LEU A 345 5.38 9.08 25.83
N SER A 346 5.58 10.35 26.16
CA SER A 346 6.90 10.94 26.40
C SER A 346 7.63 10.25 27.55
N ASP A 347 6.93 9.85 28.60
CA ASP A 347 7.49 9.08 29.73
C ASP A 347 7.98 7.67 29.33
N LEU A 348 7.59 7.17 28.15
CA LEU A 348 8.09 5.92 27.58
C LEU A 348 9.30 6.13 26.64
N ILE A 349 9.55 7.37 26.26
CA ILE A 349 10.54 7.77 25.26
C ILE A 349 11.75 8.42 25.92
N GLU A 350 11.52 9.38 26.82
CA GLU A 350 12.54 10.19 27.50
C GLU A 350 13.62 9.39 28.24
N PRO A 351 13.35 8.21 28.84
CA PRO A 351 14.40 7.40 29.45
C PRO A 351 15.46 6.88 28.47
N HIS A 352 15.16 6.89 27.15
CA HIS A 352 16.01 6.30 26.12
C HIS A 352 16.71 7.38 25.30
N ALA A 353 17.98 7.61 25.60
CA ALA A 353 18.81 8.58 24.89
C ALA A 353 18.85 8.29 23.37
N GLY A 354 18.57 9.31 22.56
CA GLY A 354 18.59 9.21 21.09
C GLY A 354 17.39 8.47 20.47
N LEU A 355 16.43 7.96 21.26
CA LEU A 355 15.23 7.33 20.69
C LEU A 355 14.41 8.34 19.89
N VAL A 356 14.25 9.57 20.40
CA VAL A 356 13.54 10.66 19.73
C VAL A 356 14.03 10.85 18.29
N ASP A 357 15.35 10.73 18.05
CA ASP A 357 15.98 10.87 16.73
C ASP A 357 15.56 9.79 15.72
N GLN A 358 15.19 8.62 16.21
CA GLN A 358 14.75 7.49 15.40
C GLN A 358 13.24 7.53 15.08
N LEU A 359 12.45 8.22 15.92
CA LEU A 359 11.00 8.35 15.74
C LEU A 359 10.68 9.37 14.64
N ARG A 360 9.59 9.19 13.89
CA ARG A 360 9.20 10.06 12.76
C ARG A 360 7.94 10.88 13.02
N ALA A 361 6.96 10.29 13.68
CA ALA A 361 5.63 10.82 13.93
C ALA A 361 5.40 11.18 15.41
N ILE A 362 5.93 10.39 16.36
CA ILE A 362 5.79 10.61 17.81
C ILE A 362 7.04 11.32 18.33
N VAL A 363 7.09 12.63 18.11
CA VAL A 363 8.18 13.52 18.53
C VAL A 363 7.59 14.80 19.11
N PRO A 364 8.30 15.52 19.98
CA PRO A 364 7.82 16.81 20.43
C PRO A 364 7.84 17.82 19.27
N ASP A 365 7.00 18.85 19.38
CA ASP A 365 6.75 19.75 18.25
C ASP A 365 8.01 20.58 17.89
N ASP A 366 8.87 20.90 18.86
CA ASP A 366 10.15 21.58 18.69
C ASP A 366 11.14 20.77 17.84
N VAL A 367 11.28 19.46 18.08
CA VAL A 367 12.10 18.54 17.30
C VAL A 367 11.57 18.44 15.87
N ARG A 368 10.25 18.36 15.70
CA ARG A 368 9.64 18.35 14.37
C ARG A 368 9.90 19.68 13.63
N GLU A 369 9.85 20.81 14.33
CA GLU A 369 10.18 22.11 13.76
C GLU A 369 11.66 22.24 13.41
N GLN A 370 12.56 21.74 14.26
CA GLN A 370 13.99 21.64 13.97
C GLN A 370 14.26 20.82 12.72
N ARG A 371 13.70 19.60 12.61
CA ARG A 371 13.85 18.76 11.42
C ARG A 371 13.25 19.38 10.17
N GLU A 372 12.14 20.11 10.30
CA GLU A 372 11.58 20.86 9.18
C GLU A 372 12.54 22.00 8.77
N ARG A 373 13.12 22.74 9.72
CA ARG A 373 14.13 23.78 9.47
C ARG A 373 15.39 23.21 8.82
N GLU A 374 15.94 22.11 9.32
CA GLU A 374 17.11 21.44 8.76
C GLU A 374 16.83 20.92 7.34
N ARG A 375 15.68 20.29 7.11
CA ARG A 375 15.27 19.87 5.77
C ARG A 375 15.14 21.06 4.81
N LEU A 376 14.63 22.20 5.30
CA LEU A 376 14.55 23.43 4.49
C LEU A 376 15.96 23.98 4.21
N ARG A 377 16.86 24.02 5.19
CA ARG A 377 18.26 24.45 5.01
C ARG A 377 19.02 23.58 4.02
N GLN A 378 18.93 22.25 4.15
CA GLN A 378 19.55 21.31 3.21
C GLN A 378 19.00 21.49 1.79
N ARG A 379 17.69 21.73 1.67
CA ARG A 379 17.07 22.02 0.37
C ARG A 379 17.57 23.35 -0.22
N ASP A 380 17.72 24.38 0.60
CA ASP A 380 18.12 25.70 0.15
C ASP A 380 19.63 25.78 -0.17
N GLY A 381 20.46 24.96 0.49
CA GLY A 381 21.89 24.81 0.19
C GLY A 381 22.21 23.97 -1.07
N VAL A 382 21.22 23.26 -1.64
CA VAL A 382 21.37 22.40 -2.83
C VAL A 382 20.79 23.05 -4.10
N LYS A 383 20.44 24.35 -4.07
CA LYS A 383 19.98 25.07 -5.27
C LYS A 383 21.11 25.20 -6.29
N MET A 384 21.25 24.22 -7.19
CA MET A 384 21.78 24.46 -8.54
C MET A 384 20.87 25.49 -9.20
N ASP A 385 21.47 26.58 -9.69
CA ASP A 385 20.73 27.64 -10.39
C ASP A 385 19.91 27.04 -11.55
N ARG A 386 18.69 27.53 -11.73
CA ARG A 386 17.73 27.00 -12.72
C ARG A 386 18.28 27.13 -14.13
N THR A 387 19.06 28.19 -14.38
CA THR A 387 19.77 28.43 -15.63
C THR A 387 20.81 27.34 -15.87
N THR A 388 21.60 26.99 -14.85
CA THR A 388 22.56 25.88 -14.90
C THR A 388 21.85 24.54 -15.13
N TYR A 389 20.77 24.23 -14.39
CA TYR A 389 20.04 22.97 -14.54
C TYR A 389 19.43 22.79 -15.94
N LEU A 390 18.85 23.85 -16.52
CA LEU A 390 18.28 23.82 -17.86
C LEU A 390 19.38 23.65 -18.93
N ALA A 391 20.52 24.35 -18.78
CA ALA A 391 21.67 24.17 -19.66
C ALA A 391 22.19 22.73 -19.63
N THR A 392 22.39 22.15 -18.44
CA THR A 392 22.86 20.76 -18.31
C THR A 392 21.84 19.74 -18.85
N ALA A 393 20.54 20.04 -18.77
CA ALA A 393 19.49 19.17 -19.29
C ALA A 393 19.40 19.22 -20.83
N ASP A 394 19.59 20.40 -21.44
CA ASP A 394 19.62 20.57 -22.88
C ASP A 394 20.90 19.96 -23.50
N GLU A 395 22.06 20.15 -22.87
CA GLU A 395 23.33 19.50 -23.28
C GLU A 395 23.20 17.97 -23.28
N ARG A 396 22.65 17.38 -22.21
CA ARG A 396 22.47 15.92 -22.12
C ARG A 396 21.47 15.39 -23.13
N ARG A 397 20.49 16.20 -23.53
CA ARG A 397 19.56 15.85 -24.61
C ARG A 397 20.26 15.86 -25.97
N GLU A 398 20.99 16.93 -26.29
CA GLU A 398 21.71 17.05 -27.56
C GLU A 398 22.72 15.90 -27.73
N GLU A 399 23.42 15.56 -26.64
CA GLU A 399 24.35 14.43 -26.64
C GLU A 399 23.62 13.08 -26.80
N ALA A 400 22.46 12.88 -26.18
CA ALA A 400 21.65 11.67 -26.36
C ALA A 400 21.19 11.49 -27.82
N LEU A 401 20.79 12.59 -28.48
CA LEU A 401 20.40 12.59 -29.90
C LEU A 401 21.61 12.29 -30.80
N ARG A 402 22.75 12.96 -30.56
CA ARG A 402 23.99 12.76 -31.31
C ARG A 402 24.49 11.31 -31.21
N LEU A 403 24.50 10.72 -30.01
CA LEU A 403 24.89 9.33 -29.83
C LEU A 403 23.92 8.37 -30.53
N ARG A 404 22.62 8.70 -30.55
CA ARG A 404 21.62 7.89 -31.26
C ARG A 404 21.78 7.97 -32.79
N GLU A 405 22.07 9.14 -33.33
CA GLU A 405 22.36 9.34 -34.77
C GLU A 405 23.61 8.58 -35.23
N ARG A 406 24.59 8.42 -34.34
CA ARG A 406 25.77 7.56 -34.57
C ARG A 406 25.46 6.06 -34.54
N GLY A 407 24.19 5.67 -34.42
CA GLY A 407 23.73 4.28 -34.49
C GLY A 407 23.76 3.51 -33.16
N LEU A 408 24.10 4.16 -32.04
CA LEU A 408 24.15 3.48 -30.75
C LEU A 408 22.73 3.08 -30.28
N SER A 409 22.63 1.90 -29.65
CA SER A 409 21.40 1.47 -28.99
C SER A 409 21.10 2.34 -27.77
N TRP A 410 19.84 2.50 -27.39
CA TRP A 410 19.48 3.27 -26.18
C TRP A 410 20.14 2.76 -24.90
N LYS A 411 20.49 1.46 -24.86
CA LYS A 411 21.27 0.87 -23.77
C LYS A 411 22.68 1.48 -23.70
N ALA A 412 23.40 1.51 -24.82
CA ALA A 412 24.74 2.10 -24.89
C ALA A 412 24.71 3.63 -24.67
N VAL A 413 23.69 4.33 -25.18
CA VAL A 413 23.50 5.76 -24.90
C VAL A 413 23.28 6.02 -23.40
N GLY A 414 22.47 5.18 -22.74
CA GLY A 414 22.26 5.24 -21.30
C GLY A 414 23.56 5.04 -20.50
N GLU A 415 24.35 4.03 -20.88
CA GLU A 415 25.65 3.73 -20.24
C GLU A 415 26.62 4.93 -20.35
N ILE A 416 26.72 5.57 -21.53
CA ILE A 416 27.57 6.75 -21.73
C ILE A 416 27.08 7.96 -20.91
N LEU A 417 25.77 8.16 -20.80
CA LEU A 417 25.17 9.29 -20.10
C LEU A 417 24.97 9.05 -18.59
N GLY A 418 25.31 7.86 -18.09
CA GLY A 418 25.12 7.46 -16.69
C GLY A 418 23.65 7.32 -16.28
N VAL A 419 22.76 6.93 -17.21
CA VAL A 419 21.31 6.79 -17.00
C VAL A 419 20.78 5.49 -17.61
N SER A 420 19.55 5.08 -17.30
CA SER A 420 18.96 3.88 -17.91
C SER A 420 18.64 4.08 -19.39
N ALA A 421 18.51 2.99 -20.15
CA ALA A 421 18.14 3.03 -21.58
C ALA A 421 16.81 3.77 -21.83
N THR A 422 15.83 3.56 -20.95
CA THR A 422 14.53 4.23 -20.98
C THR A 422 14.67 5.73 -20.69
N ALA A 423 15.53 6.10 -19.72
CA ALA A 423 15.79 7.49 -19.40
C ALA A 423 16.50 8.23 -20.56
N ALA A 424 17.46 7.59 -21.24
CA ALA A 424 18.10 8.13 -22.43
C ALA A 424 17.10 8.39 -23.57
N ARG A 425 16.20 7.43 -23.83
CA ARG A 425 15.13 7.59 -24.83
C ARG A 425 14.17 8.74 -24.48
N LEU A 426 13.79 8.86 -23.22
CA LEU A 426 12.92 9.95 -22.73
C LEU A 426 13.60 11.32 -22.76
N LEU A 427 14.91 11.40 -22.51
CA LEU A 427 15.69 12.64 -22.64
C LEU A 427 15.65 13.15 -24.08
N ALA A 428 15.86 12.26 -25.05
CA ALA A 428 15.83 12.58 -26.47
C ALA A 428 14.43 12.98 -26.98
N SER A 429 13.36 12.42 -26.39
CA SER A 429 11.97 12.64 -26.84
C SER A 429 11.28 13.88 -26.24
N ARG A 430 11.90 14.59 -25.30
CA ARG A 430 11.33 15.84 -24.75
C ARG A 430 11.20 16.89 -25.87
N GLN A 431 10.34 17.89 -25.77
CA GLN A 431 10.36 19.07 -26.66
C GLN A 431 11.21 20.18 -26.04
N LYS A 432 11.90 20.98 -26.88
CA LYS A 432 12.72 22.11 -26.41
C LYS A 432 11.77 23.12 -25.77
N ARG A 433 11.87 23.33 -24.46
CA ARG A 433 11.06 24.34 -23.77
C ARG A 433 11.73 25.68 -23.97
N SER A 434 11.21 26.50 -24.89
CA SER A 434 11.64 27.89 -25.02
C SER A 434 11.31 28.65 -23.73
N SER A 435 12.32 29.32 -23.16
CA SER A 435 12.09 30.31 -22.11
C SER A 435 11.11 31.37 -22.65
N PRO A 436 10.09 31.80 -21.89
CA PRO A 436 9.27 32.92 -22.30
C PRO A 436 10.14 34.18 -22.36
N PRO A 437 9.90 35.10 -23.32
CA PRO A 437 10.65 36.34 -23.41
C PRO A 437 10.46 37.13 -22.11
N LEU A 438 11.57 37.66 -21.61
CA LEU A 438 11.57 38.63 -20.51
C LEU A 438 10.77 39.86 -20.99
N VAL A 439 9.66 40.16 -20.30
CA VAL A 439 8.97 41.45 -20.36
C VAL A 439 9.15 42.13 -19.02
#